data_AF-A0A382JDC4-F1
#
_entry.id   AF-A0A382JDC4-F1
#
_cell.length_a   1.000
_cell.length_b   1.000
_cell.length_c   1.000
_cell.angle_alpha   90.00
_cell.angle_beta   90.00
_cell.angle_gamma   90.00
#
_symmetry.space_group_name_H-M   'P 1'
#
loop_
_entity.id
_entity.type
_entity.pdbx_description
1 polymer ?
#
loop_
_entity_poly.entity_id
_entity_poly.type
_entity_poly.pdbx_seq_one_letter_code
_entity_poly.pdbx_strand_id
1 'polypeptide(L)'
;MGGIIVLLAVILPTFLWAKLTDKHIQLILLATIWMGAIGFLDDYLKVIKKYSRGLIARYKMIGQISLGLIVGSILFYYPDSSQFATSISIPFVANGSIDISWFYIPLVIIVITGTSNAVNLTDGLDGLATGLVAIATLVFG
;
A
#
# COMPACT_ATOMS: atom_id res chain seq x y z
N MET A 1 2.40 -4.44 -19.50
CA MET A 1 2.68 -3.20 -18.74
C MET A 1 3.76 -3.51 -17.74
N GLY A 2 4.80 -2.68 -17.66
CA GLY A 2 6.04 -2.99 -16.92
C GLY A 2 5.81 -3.39 -15.47
N GLY A 3 4.78 -2.84 -14.82
CA GLY A 3 4.43 -3.14 -13.42
C GLY A 3 4.13 -4.61 -13.10
N ILE A 4 3.70 -5.42 -14.08
CA ILE A 4 3.45 -6.86 -13.85
C ILE A 4 4.77 -7.60 -13.54
N ILE A 5 5.86 -7.22 -14.22
CA ILE A 5 7.18 -7.81 -14.00
C ILE A 5 7.64 -7.49 -12.58
N VAL A 6 7.44 -6.25 -12.13
CA VAL A 6 7.74 -5.81 -10.76
C VAL A 6 6.91 -6.57 -9.74
N LEU A 7 5.59 -6.73 -9.97
CA LEU A 7 4.72 -7.50 -9.06
C LEU A 7 5.19 -8.95 -8.93
N LEU A 8 5.52 -9.62 -10.04
CA LEU A 8 6.03 -10.99 -9.99
C LEU A 8 7.40 -11.08 -9.30
N ALA A 9 8.27 -10.09 -9.52
CA ALA A 9 9.58 -10.02 -8.88
C ALA A 9 9.51 -9.78 -7.37
N VAL A 10 8.41 -9.23 -6.85
CA VAL A 10 8.17 -9.11 -5.40
C VAL A 10 7.44 -10.34 -4.88
N ILE A 11 6.33 -10.73 -5.51
CA ILE A 11 5.44 -11.78 -5.02
C ILE A 11 6.13 -13.15 -5.00
N LEU A 12 6.83 -13.55 -6.06
CA LEU A 12 7.44 -14.87 -6.13
C LEU A 12 8.51 -15.09 -5.05
N PRO A 13 9.47 -14.19 -4.82
CA PRO A 13 10.39 -14.32 -3.71
C PRO A 13 9.70 -14.31 -2.34
N THR A 14 8.66 -13.49 -2.15
CA THR A 14 7.91 -13.50 -0.88
C THR A 14 7.27 -14.87 -0.62
N PHE A 15 6.67 -15.52 -1.62
CA PHE A 15 6.11 -16.87 -1.45
C PHE A 15 7.16 -17.94 -1.15
N LEU A 16 8.37 -17.79 -1.69
CA LEU A 16 9.44 -18.79 -1.55
C LEU A 16 10.23 -18.63 -0.25
N TRP A 17 10.48 -17.39 0.20
CA TRP A 17 11.38 -17.11 1.33
C TRP A 17 10.70 -16.51 2.56
N ALA A 18 9.50 -15.92 2.44
CA ALA A 18 8.85 -15.26 3.58
C ALA A 18 8.04 -16.25 4.43
N LYS A 19 7.91 -15.95 5.73
CA LYS A 19 7.08 -16.73 6.65
C LYS A 19 5.60 -16.39 6.44
N LEU A 20 4.92 -17.12 5.56
CA LEU A 20 3.52 -16.87 5.20
C LEU A 20 2.51 -17.02 6.35
N THR A 21 2.92 -17.58 7.50
CA THR A 21 2.10 -17.61 8.72
C THR A 21 2.07 -16.29 9.46
N ASP A 22 2.97 -15.35 9.13
CA ASP A 22 2.99 -14.01 9.72
C ASP A 22 1.89 -13.14 9.10
N LYS A 23 1.04 -12.57 9.96
CA LYS A 23 -0.07 -11.71 9.54
C LYS A 23 0.41 -10.46 8.80
N HIS A 24 1.59 -9.92 9.12
CA HIS A 24 2.11 -8.72 8.47
C HIS A 24 2.48 -9.02 7.01
N ILE A 25 3.12 -10.17 6.77
CA ILE A 25 3.43 -10.63 5.41
C ILE A 25 2.14 -10.84 4.62
N GLN A 26 1.12 -11.44 5.24
CA GLN A 26 -0.18 -11.63 4.60
C GLN A 26 -0.85 -10.30 4.23
N LEU A 27 -0.82 -9.30 5.13
CA LEU A 27 -1.38 -7.97 4.88
C LEU A 27 -0.62 -7.23 3.77
N ILE A 28 0.71 -7.32 3.74
CA ILE A 28 1.53 -6.71 2.69
C ILE A 28 1.28 -7.39 1.35
N LEU A 29 1.20 -8.73 1.31
CA LEU A 29 0.86 -9.48 0.08
C LEU A 29 -0.53 -9.13 -0.43
N LEU A 30 -1.53 -9.07 0.47
CA LEU A 30 -2.88 -8.63 0.14
C LEU A 30 -2.85 -7.24 -0.47
N ALA A 31 -2.19 -6.27 0.18
CA ALA A 31 -2.10 -4.90 -0.31
C ALA A 31 -1.38 -4.80 -1.66
N THR A 32 -0.29 -5.54 -1.83
CA THR A 32 0.51 -5.56 -3.07
C THR A 32 -0.31 -6.10 -4.24
N ILE A 33 -0.98 -7.24 -4.05
CA ILE A 33 -1.82 -7.85 -5.08
C ILE A 33 -3.03 -6.97 -5.38
N TRP A 34 -3.67 -6.42 -4.35
CA TRP A 34 -4.86 -5.58 -4.48
C TRP A 34 -4.56 -4.29 -5.25
N MET A 35 -3.51 -3.58 -4.87
CA MET A 35 -3.09 -2.35 -5.54
C MET A 35 -2.54 -2.63 -6.94
N GLY A 36 -1.81 -3.75 -7.09
CA GLY A 36 -1.37 -4.24 -8.39
C GLY A 36 -2.53 -4.52 -9.34
N ALA A 37 -3.62 -5.12 -8.85
CA ALA A 37 -4.82 -5.37 -9.63
C ALA A 37 -5.54 -4.08 -10.04
N ILE A 38 -5.66 -3.09 -9.13
CA ILE A 38 -6.23 -1.77 -9.45
C ILE A 38 -5.40 -1.05 -10.52
N GLY A 39 -4.07 -1.05 -10.38
CA GLY A 39 -3.16 -0.45 -11.35
C GLY A 39 -3.24 -1.15 -12.71
N PHE A 40 -3.20 -2.48 -12.72
CA PHE A 40 -3.36 -3.26 -13.93
C PHE A 40 -4.71 -2.98 -14.63
N LEU A 41 -5.80 -2.85 -13.87
CA LEU A 41 -7.11 -2.53 -14.45
C LEU A 41 -7.14 -1.13 -15.05
N ASP A 42 -6.62 -0.13 -14.35
CA ASP A 42 -6.50 1.26 -14.85
C ASP A 42 -5.75 1.29 -16.17
N ASP A 43 -4.62 0.60 -16.21
CA ASP A 43 -3.79 0.65 -17.37
C ASP A 43 -4.28 -0.23 -18.53
N TYR A 44 -4.90 -1.37 -18.23
CA TYR A 44 -5.60 -2.18 -19.22
C TYR A 44 -6.67 -1.36 -19.94
N LEU A 45 -7.43 -0.54 -19.19
CA LEU A 45 -8.44 0.35 -19.77
C LEU A 45 -7.80 1.43 -20.65
N LYS A 46 -6.67 2.03 -20.24
CA LYS A 46 -5.96 3.06 -20.99
C LYS A 46 -5.32 2.53 -22.27
N VAL A 47 -4.51 1.48 -22.15
CA VAL A 47 -3.63 1.01 -23.22
C VAL A 47 -4.36 0.05 -24.16
N ILE A 48 -5.09 -0.92 -23.62
CA ILE A 48 -5.71 -1.99 -24.41
C ILE A 48 -7.10 -1.57 -24.88
N LYS A 49 -7.94 -1.03 -23.99
CA LYS A 49 -9.30 -0.58 -24.35
C LYS A 49 -9.34 0.85 -24.90
N LYS A 50 -8.21 1.57 -24.93
CA LYS A 50 -8.09 2.94 -25.47
C LYS A 50 -9.04 3.95 -24.82
N TYR A 51 -9.46 3.71 -23.58
CA TYR A 51 -10.18 4.71 -22.80
C TYR A 51 -9.17 5.73 -22.28
N SER A 52 -9.15 6.92 -22.87
CA SER A 52 -8.15 7.96 -22.57
C SER A 52 -8.06 8.35 -21.09
N ARG A 53 -9.16 8.22 -20.34
CA ARG A 53 -9.23 8.52 -18.90
C ARG A 53 -8.84 7.34 -17.99
N GLY A 54 -8.72 6.14 -18.54
CA GLY A 54 -8.52 4.91 -17.76
C GLY A 54 -9.66 4.55 -16.82
N LEU A 55 -9.32 4.00 -15.66
CA LEU A 55 -10.28 3.68 -14.61
C LEU A 55 -10.87 4.97 -14.04
N ILE A 56 -12.20 5.00 -13.92
CA ILE A 56 -12.90 6.15 -13.36
C ILE A 56 -12.41 6.39 -11.93
N ALA A 57 -12.00 7.63 -11.62
CA ALA A 57 -11.39 8.02 -10.35
C ALA A 57 -12.16 7.52 -9.13
N ARG A 58 -13.50 7.55 -9.16
CA ARG A 58 -14.35 7.03 -8.07
C ARG A 58 -14.13 5.54 -7.80
N TYR A 59 -13.97 4.71 -8.83
CA TYR A 59 -13.75 3.27 -8.67
C TYR A 59 -12.33 2.97 -8.18
N LYS A 60 -11.33 3.75 -8.66
CA LYS A 60 -9.96 3.68 -8.14
C LYS A 60 -9.93 4.03 -6.64
N MET A 61 -10.59 5.12 -6.25
CA MET A 61 -10.69 5.56 -4.85
C MET A 61 -11.43 4.55 -3.98
N ILE A 62 -12.56 4.00 -4.44
CA ILE A 62 -13.30 2.96 -3.70
C ILE A 62 -12.39 1.76 -3.42
N GLY A 63 -11.62 1.30 -4.41
CA GLY A 63 -10.69 0.18 -4.25
C GLY A 63 -9.55 0.47 -3.27
N GLN A 64 -9.01 1.70 -3.27
CA GLN A 64 -7.98 2.11 -2.32
C GLN A 64 -8.53 2.27 -0.90
N ILE A 65 -9.70 2.88 -0.75
CA ILE A 65 -10.37 3.07 0.55
C ILE A 65 -10.79 1.72 1.14
N SER A 66 -11.32 0.80 0.33
CA SER A 66 -11.69 -0.53 0.81
C SER A 66 -10.47 -1.31 1.32
N LEU A 67 -9.33 -1.20 0.64
CA LEU A 67 -8.09 -1.81 1.13
C LEU A 67 -7.66 -1.19 2.46
N GLY A 68 -7.68 0.15 2.58
CA GLY A 68 -7.40 0.86 3.82
C GLY A 68 -8.31 0.47 4.97
N LEU A 69 -9.61 0.30 4.70
CA LEU A 69 -10.57 -0.18 5.68
C LEU A 69 -10.25 -1.59 6.15
N ILE A 70 -9.94 -2.52 5.23
CA ILE A 70 -9.62 -3.91 5.56
C ILE A 70 -8.33 -3.98 6.39
N VAL A 71 -7.25 -3.36 5.90
CA VAL A 71 -5.94 -3.36 6.58
C VAL A 71 -6.04 -2.66 7.94
N GLY A 72 -6.64 -1.46 7.97
CA GLY A 72 -6.81 -0.69 9.21
C GLY A 72 -7.65 -1.44 10.24
N SER A 73 -8.74 -2.11 9.82
CA SER A 73 -9.59 -2.89 10.72
C SER A 73 -8.85 -4.11 11.28
N ILE A 74 -8.09 -4.83 10.44
CA ILE A 74 -7.33 -6.00 10.92
C ILE A 74 -6.28 -5.55 11.95
N LEU A 75 -5.55 -4.47 11.69
CA LEU A 75 -4.57 -3.94 12.63
C LEU A 75 -5.21 -3.44 13.93
N PHE A 76 -6.38 -2.82 13.85
CA PHE A 76 -7.11 -2.31 15.01
C PHE A 76 -7.68 -3.42 15.89
N TYR A 77 -8.33 -4.43 15.31
CA TYR A 77 -9.02 -5.49 16.06
C TYR A 77 -8.11 -6.67 16.43
N TYR A 78 -7.01 -6.88 15.70
CA TYR A 78 -6.06 -7.96 15.94
C TYR A 78 -4.61 -7.45 16.10
N PRO A 79 -4.34 -6.59 17.10
CA PRO A 79 -3.00 -6.05 17.34
C PRO A 79 -2.05 -7.12 17.92
N ASP A 80 -0.74 -6.98 17.68
CA ASP A 80 0.28 -7.86 18.32
C ASP A 80 0.46 -7.56 19.79
N SER A 81 0.14 -6.34 20.21
CA SER A 81 0.25 -5.89 21.59
C SER A 81 -0.91 -4.96 21.90
N SER A 82 -1.74 -5.36 22.86
CA SER A 82 -2.92 -4.60 23.28
C SER A 82 -2.57 -3.19 23.80
N GLN A 83 -1.36 -3.01 24.34
CA GLN A 83 -0.90 -1.72 24.87
C GLN A 83 -0.49 -0.70 23.79
N PHE A 84 -0.26 -1.13 22.54
CA PHE A 84 0.23 -0.25 21.46
C PHE A 84 -0.57 -0.39 20.16
N ALA A 85 -1.79 -0.92 20.25
CA ALA A 85 -2.61 -1.28 19.10
C ALA A 85 -2.86 -0.10 18.14
N THR A 86 -2.97 1.13 18.68
CA THR A 86 -3.27 2.34 17.91
C THR A 86 -2.32 3.50 18.22
N SER A 87 -1.17 3.17 18.80
CA SER A 87 -0.16 4.14 19.19
C SER A 87 0.74 4.48 18.01
N ILE A 88 0.88 5.77 17.72
CA ILE A 88 1.76 6.29 16.68
C ILE A 88 2.97 6.93 17.34
N SER A 89 4.15 6.58 16.87
CA SER A 89 5.40 7.19 17.32
C SER A 89 5.58 8.56 16.68
N ILE A 90 5.89 9.57 17.48
CA ILE A 90 6.25 10.90 17.00
C ILE A 90 7.76 10.91 16.76
N PRO A 91 8.23 11.09 15.51
CA PRO A 91 9.65 11.18 15.25
C PRO A 91 10.25 12.39 15.98
N PHE A 92 11.52 12.28 16.38
CA PHE A 92 12.29 13.32 17.10
C PHE A 92 11.82 13.64 18.52
N VAL A 93 10.89 12.86 19.08
CA VAL A 93 10.49 12.93 20.49
C VAL A 93 10.82 11.61 21.18
N ALA A 94 11.70 11.66 22.19
CA ALA A 94 12.09 10.45 22.92
C ALA A 94 10.88 9.82 23.63
N ASN A 95 10.59 8.55 23.33
CA ASN A 95 9.41 7.83 23.80
C ASN A 95 8.07 8.55 23.52
N GLY A 96 8.05 9.48 22.56
CA GLY A 96 6.84 10.19 22.17
C GLY A 96 5.92 9.26 21.40
N SER A 97 4.81 8.87 22.01
CA SER A 97 3.74 8.15 21.33
C SER A 97 2.39 8.79 21.62
N ILE A 98 1.50 8.76 20.62
CA ILE A 98 0.13 9.22 20.75
C ILE A 98 -0.78 8.06 20.36
N ASP A 99 -1.63 7.66 21.29
CA ASP A 99 -2.77 6.78 21.00
C ASP A 99 -3.86 7.63 20.32
N ILE A 100 -4.22 7.27 19.10
CA ILE A 100 -5.29 7.94 18.33
C ILE A 100 -6.57 7.12 18.25
N SER A 101 -6.59 5.94 18.88
CA SER A 101 -7.75 5.07 19.04
C SER A 101 -8.50 4.85 17.72
N TRP A 102 -9.79 5.19 17.65
CA TRP A 102 -10.63 4.99 16.47
C TRP A 102 -10.16 5.73 15.22
N PHE A 103 -9.38 6.82 15.36
CA PHE A 103 -8.83 7.56 14.21
C PHE A 103 -7.70 6.80 13.49
N TYR A 104 -7.24 5.68 14.05
CA TYR A 104 -6.24 4.82 13.43
C TYR A 104 -6.70 4.28 12.06
N ILE A 105 -7.96 3.85 11.96
CA ILE A 105 -8.50 3.31 10.70
C ILE A 105 -8.58 4.41 9.61
N PRO A 106 -9.19 5.59 9.86
CA PRO A 106 -9.11 6.72 8.94
C PRO A 106 -7.69 7.09 8.53
N LEU A 107 -6.73 7.08 9.46
CA LEU A 107 -5.34 7.37 9.15
C LEU A 107 -4.74 6.35 8.18
N VAL A 108 -4.95 5.05 8.42
CA VAL A 108 -4.49 3.98 7.51
C VAL A 108 -5.07 4.15 6.11
N ILE A 109 -6.35 4.50 6.00
CA ILE A 109 -6.99 4.81 4.70
C ILE A 109 -6.27 5.96 4.01
N ILE A 110 -6.02 7.06 4.73
CA ILE A 110 -5.32 8.24 4.20
C ILE A 110 -3.90 7.87 3.75
N VAL A 111 -3.17 7.07 4.54
CA VAL A 111 -1.80 6.66 4.21
C VAL A 111 -1.79 5.79 2.95
N ILE A 112 -2.67 4.79 2.84
CA ILE A 112 -2.72 3.90 1.67
C ILE A 112 -3.16 4.66 0.41
N THR A 113 -4.27 5.41 0.49
CA THR A 113 -4.80 6.18 -0.65
C THR A 113 -3.82 7.28 -1.06
N GLY A 114 -3.28 8.03 -0.10
CA GLY A 114 -2.34 9.12 -0.32
C GLY A 114 -1.04 8.63 -0.96
N THR A 115 -0.42 7.61 -0.38
CA THR A 115 0.85 7.05 -0.90
C THR A 115 0.67 6.48 -2.30
N SER A 116 -0.43 5.74 -2.55
CA SER A 116 -0.68 5.17 -3.87
C SER A 116 -0.84 6.23 -4.95
N ASN A 117 -1.59 7.31 -4.67
CA ASN A 117 -1.78 8.39 -5.64
C ASN A 117 -0.53 9.25 -5.79
N ALA A 118 0.25 9.47 -4.71
CA ALA A 118 1.53 10.17 -4.76
C ALA A 118 2.54 9.46 -5.67
N VAL A 119 2.69 8.14 -5.53
CA VAL A 119 3.59 7.35 -6.39
C VAL A 119 3.09 7.37 -7.84
N ASN A 120 1.78 7.21 -8.07
CA ASN A 120 1.20 7.26 -9.42
C ASN A 120 1.41 8.62 -10.11
N LEU A 121 1.33 9.73 -9.35
CA LEU A 121 1.61 11.08 -9.86
C LEU A 121 3.10 11.29 -10.19
N THR A 122 3.98 10.62 -9.46
CA THR A 122 5.44 10.72 -9.63
C THR A 122 5.94 9.85 -10.78
N ASP A 123 5.16 8.87 -11.22
CA ASP A 123 5.46 7.95 -12.34
C ASP A 123 5.16 8.59 -13.71
N GLY A 124 5.77 9.75 -13.96
CA GLY A 124 5.62 10.52 -15.20
C GLY A 124 6.92 10.75 -15.98
N LEU A 125 8.05 10.35 -15.41
CA LEU A 125 9.38 10.45 -16.01
C LEU A 125 10.10 9.10 -15.88
N ASP A 126 10.93 8.78 -16.87
CA ASP A 126 11.63 7.50 -16.96
C ASP A 126 12.46 7.24 -15.69
N GLY A 127 12.08 6.20 -14.95
CA GLY A 127 12.79 5.73 -13.76
C GLY A 127 12.62 6.59 -12.50
N LEU A 128 11.88 7.69 -12.53
CA LEU A 128 11.71 8.57 -11.36
C LEU A 128 11.01 7.86 -10.21
N ALA A 129 9.82 7.30 -10.45
CA ALA A 129 9.07 6.58 -9.42
C ALA A 129 9.83 5.34 -8.94
N THR A 130 10.41 4.56 -9.85
CA THR A 130 11.19 3.37 -9.49
C THR A 130 12.40 3.69 -8.63
N GLY A 131 13.16 4.76 -8.96
CA GLY A 131 14.31 5.19 -8.17
C GLY A 131 13.93 5.66 -6.76
N LEU A 132 12.85 6.44 -6.63
CA LEU A 132 12.36 6.89 -5.33
C LEU A 132 11.83 5.74 -4.47
N VAL A 133 11.12 4.79 -5.07
CA VAL A 133 10.65 3.58 -4.37
C VAL A 133 11.82 2.74 -3.89
N ALA A 134 12.87 2.56 -4.70
CA ALA A 134 14.06 1.81 -4.31
C ALA A 134 14.73 2.41 -3.06
N ILE A 135 14.92 3.73 -3.03
CA ILE A 135 15.46 4.45 -1.85
C ILE A 135 14.55 4.25 -0.64
N ALA A 136 13.22 4.41 -0.80
CA ALA A 136 12.27 4.24 0.28
C ALA A 136 12.27 2.81 0.85
N THR A 137 12.37 1.79 0.00
CA THR A 137 12.42 0.39 0.44
C THR A 137 13.70 0.04 1.17
N LEU A 138 14.85 0.61 0.79
CA LEU A 138 16.14 0.36 1.43
C LEU A 138 16.17 0.80 2.91
N VAL A 139 15.30 1.72 3.31
CA VAL A 139 15.18 2.15 4.71
C VAL A 139 14.63 1.03 5.61
N PHE A 140 13.88 0.07 5.07
CA PHE A 140 13.20 -0.96 5.84
C PHE A 140 14.04 -2.23 6.11
N GLY A 141 15.18 -2.42 5.43
CA GLY A 141 16.14 -3.51 5.68
C GLY A 141 15.70 -4.88 5.16
#